data_AF-A0AAW1NJB1-F1
#
_entry.id   AF-A0AAW1NJB1-F1
#
_cell.length_a   1.000
_cell.length_b   1.000
_cell.length_c   1.000
_cell.angle_alpha   90.00
_cell.angle_beta   90.00
_cell.angle_gamma   90.00
#
_symmetry.space_group_name_H-M   'P 1'
#
loop_
_entity.id
_entity.type
_entity.pdbx_description
1 polymer ?
#
loop_
_entity_poly.entity_id
_entity_poly.type
_entity_poly.pdbx_seq_one_letter_code
_entity_poly.pdbx_strand_id
1 'polypeptide(L)'
;MYTRLTNDTSEEGYMGLLEAAKGALAGLQLAVRRVKFSVDGEWYVGVVNQAADEIAKKHGSSFSIAELQYLRALLTTIALLPDAPDGEGFIRETEALNVRAVQSAPSSQPSASQAAAPVPALSLGQKETVLKKFKDEMWLVEPQDDEGLVGIGVRSFLELHELLLGLDLPDGTRAAWEKFL
;
A
#
# COMPACT_ATOMS: atom_id res chain seq x y z
N MET A 1 17.91 12.88 5.55
CA MET A 1 18.62 11.86 6.37
C MET A 1 20.08 11.70 5.95
N TYR A 2 20.37 11.42 4.67
CA TYR A 2 21.75 11.28 4.13
C TYR A 2 22.68 12.42 4.54
N THR A 3 22.33 13.66 4.18
CA THR A 3 23.13 14.86 4.52
C THR A 3 23.37 15.03 6.01
N ARG A 4 22.45 14.59 6.86
CA ARG A 4 22.63 14.65 8.32
C ARG A 4 23.68 13.64 8.81
N LEU A 5 23.81 12.49 8.13
CA LEU A 5 24.72 11.41 8.51
C LEU A 5 26.11 11.58 7.91
N THR A 6 26.19 12.09 6.68
CA THR A 6 27.44 12.13 5.90
C THR A 6 28.00 13.55 5.71
N ASN A 7 27.19 14.58 6.02
CA ASN A 7 27.45 15.97 5.65
C ASN A 7 27.66 16.16 4.13
N ASP A 8 27.15 15.23 3.32
CA ASP A 8 27.19 15.24 1.87
C ASP A 8 25.78 15.43 1.28
N THR A 9 25.69 16.12 0.15
CA THR A 9 24.46 16.40 -0.60
C THR A 9 24.51 15.82 -2.02
N SER A 10 25.58 15.09 -2.38
CA SER A 10 25.72 14.50 -3.70
C SER A 10 24.66 13.41 -3.93
N GLU A 11 24.02 13.45 -5.11
CA GLU A 11 23.10 12.39 -5.54
C GLU A 11 23.84 11.06 -5.69
N GLU A 12 25.05 11.08 -6.22
CA GLU A 12 25.90 9.90 -6.37
C GLU A 12 26.19 9.23 -5.03
N GLY A 13 26.56 10.00 -4.00
CA GLY A 13 26.80 9.48 -2.67
C GLY A 13 25.53 8.94 -2.01
N TYR A 14 24.39 9.62 -2.19
CA TYR A 14 23.09 9.12 -1.73
C TYR A 14 22.73 7.78 -2.39
N MET A 15 22.88 7.67 -3.71
CA MET A 15 22.62 6.44 -4.45
C MET A 15 23.59 5.32 -4.04
N GLY A 16 24.87 5.65 -3.82
CA GLY A 16 25.86 4.72 -3.27
C GLY A 16 25.47 4.17 -1.91
N LEU A 17 24.92 5.00 -1.01
CA LEU A 17 24.39 4.54 0.28
C LEU A 17 23.22 3.57 0.10
N LEU A 18 22.29 3.86 -0.82
CA LEU A 18 21.15 3.00 -1.08
C LEU A 18 21.60 1.63 -1.62
N GLU A 19 22.57 1.58 -2.52
CA GLU A 19 23.13 0.33 -3.04
C GLU A 19 23.84 -0.48 -1.94
N ALA A 20 24.61 0.18 -1.08
CA ALA A 20 25.23 -0.47 0.07
C ALA A 20 24.17 -1.06 1.03
N ALA A 21 23.09 -0.31 1.29
CA ALA A 21 21.98 -0.76 2.13
C ALA A 21 21.24 -1.96 1.51
N LYS A 22 21.00 -1.96 0.18
CA LYS A 22 20.43 -3.10 -0.53
C LYS A 22 21.27 -4.36 -0.34
N GLY A 23 22.58 -4.25 -0.53
CA GLY A 23 23.50 -5.37 -0.34
C GLY A 23 23.46 -5.96 1.08
N ALA A 24 23.42 -5.09 2.10
CA ALA A 24 23.36 -5.51 3.50
C ALA A 24 22.03 -6.20 3.88
N LEU A 25 20.91 -5.81 3.25
CA LEU A 25 19.57 -6.26 3.60
C LEU A 25 19.11 -7.49 2.81
N ALA A 26 19.73 -7.79 1.67
CA ALA A 26 19.32 -8.87 0.77
C ALA A 26 19.26 -10.25 1.46
N GLY A 27 20.19 -10.54 2.38
CA GLY A 27 20.22 -11.80 3.13
C GLY A 27 19.06 -11.99 4.11
N LEU A 28 18.31 -10.93 4.41
CA LEU A 28 17.19 -10.93 5.36
C LEU A 28 15.81 -10.97 4.68
N GLN A 29 15.77 -11.19 3.37
CA GLN A 29 14.53 -11.05 2.56
C GLN A 29 13.92 -9.64 2.68
N LEU A 30 14.78 -8.64 2.86
CA LEU A 30 14.39 -7.23 2.88
C LEU A 30 14.93 -6.55 1.62
N ALA A 31 14.14 -5.66 1.04
CA ALA A 31 14.53 -4.85 -0.09
C ALA A 31 14.43 -3.36 0.25
N VAL A 32 15.41 -2.58 -0.21
CA VAL A 32 15.28 -1.12 -0.27
C VAL A 32 14.56 -0.78 -1.56
N ARG A 33 13.42 -0.10 -1.44
CA ARG A 33 12.62 0.37 -2.57
C ARG A 33 12.52 1.88 -2.55
N ARG A 34 12.40 2.44 -3.75
CA ARG A 34 12.20 3.86 -3.95
C ARG A 34 11.01 4.06 -4.88
N VAL A 35 10.09 4.94 -4.49
CA VAL A 35 8.92 5.31 -5.29
C VAL A 35 8.90 6.83 -5.41
N LYS A 36 8.56 7.34 -6.60
CA LYS A 36 8.18 8.75 -6.73
C LYS A 36 6.68 8.82 -6.47
N PHE A 37 6.29 9.37 -5.34
CA PHE A 37 4.88 9.44 -4.99
C PHE A 37 4.24 10.56 -5.80
N SER A 38 3.25 10.21 -6.59
CA SER A 38 2.73 11.11 -7.62
C SER A 38 1.85 12.22 -7.02
N VAL A 39 1.20 11.94 -5.88
CA VAL A 39 0.34 12.88 -5.13
C VAL A 39 1.09 14.13 -4.64
N ASP A 40 2.34 14.00 -4.19
CA ASP A 40 3.15 15.14 -3.73
C ASP A 40 4.41 15.38 -4.58
N GLY A 41 4.68 14.51 -5.54
CA GLY A 41 5.85 14.56 -6.44
C GLY A 41 7.17 14.19 -5.78
N GLU A 42 7.18 13.81 -4.49
CA GLU A 42 8.39 13.56 -3.71
C GLU A 42 8.91 12.12 -3.86
N TRP A 43 10.20 11.93 -3.62
CA TRP A 43 10.82 10.60 -3.61
C TRP A 43 10.81 9.99 -2.22
N TYR A 44 10.21 8.81 -2.10
CA TYR A 44 10.16 8.04 -0.86
C TYR A 44 11.03 6.81 -0.99
N VAL A 45 11.71 6.47 0.11
CA VAL A 45 12.49 5.24 0.23
C VAL A 45 11.99 4.43 1.42
N GLY A 46 11.71 3.16 1.20
CA GLY A 46 11.26 2.22 2.22
C GLY A 46 12.11 0.95 2.24
N VAL A 47 12.26 0.37 3.44
CA VAL A 47 12.75 -1.00 3.59
C VAL A 47 11.52 -1.90 3.68
N VAL A 48 11.38 -2.82 2.74
CA VAL A 48 10.18 -3.65 2.61
C VAL A 48 10.53 -5.12 2.75
N ASN A 49 9.57 -5.88 3.28
CA ASN A 49 9.69 -7.33 3.37
C ASN A 49 9.31 -7.99 2.03
N GLN A 50 10.18 -8.88 1.54
CA GLN A 50 9.99 -9.66 0.32
C GLN A 50 9.33 -11.03 0.56
N ALA A 51 9.11 -11.44 1.82
CA ALA A 51 8.42 -12.70 2.12
C ALA A 51 6.96 -12.65 1.62
N ALA A 52 6.57 -13.71 0.91
CA ALA A 52 5.44 -13.77 -0.03
C ALA A 52 4.02 -13.92 0.58
N ASP A 53 3.69 -13.25 1.70
CA ASP A 53 2.29 -13.16 2.13
C ASP A 53 1.90 -11.70 2.36
N GLU A 54 1.13 -11.19 1.40
CA GLU A 54 1.14 -9.78 0.98
C GLU A 54 0.75 -8.77 2.06
N ILE A 55 -0.21 -9.11 2.91
CA ILE A 55 -0.75 -8.18 3.91
C ILE A 55 -0.58 -8.80 5.31
N ALA A 56 -1.18 -9.95 5.59
CA ALA A 56 -1.23 -10.52 6.95
C ALA A 56 0.12 -10.93 7.55
N LYS A 57 1.11 -11.38 6.75
CA LYS A 57 2.46 -11.66 7.29
C LYS A 57 3.33 -10.40 7.39
N LYS A 58 3.09 -9.36 6.59
CA LYS A 58 3.83 -8.09 6.64
C LYS A 58 3.41 -7.21 7.83
N HIS A 59 2.15 -7.29 8.27
CA HIS A 59 1.61 -6.49 9.38
C HIS A 59 1.69 -7.16 10.75
N GLY A 60 2.69 -8.02 10.99
CA GLY A 60 2.89 -8.74 12.27
C GLY A 60 2.44 -7.94 13.48
N SER A 61 1.26 -8.27 14.02
CA SER A 61 0.57 -7.73 15.20
C SER A 61 -0.18 -6.38 15.17
N SER A 62 -0.11 -5.54 14.14
CA SER A 62 -0.73 -4.19 14.24
C SER A 62 -2.16 -4.07 13.73
N PHE A 63 -2.62 -4.98 12.86
CA PHE A 63 -3.98 -4.99 12.32
C PHE A 63 -4.61 -6.38 12.43
N SER A 64 -5.90 -6.40 12.75
CA SER A 64 -6.76 -7.57 12.71
C SER A 64 -7.07 -7.99 11.26
N ILE A 65 -7.46 -9.25 11.07
CA ILE A 65 -7.83 -9.78 9.74
C ILE A 65 -8.94 -8.93 9.09
N ALA A 66 -9.91 -8.46 9.87
CA ALA A 66 -11.01 -7.63 9.37
C ALA A 66 -10.51 -6.26 8.85
N GLU A 67 -9.56 -5.64 9.56
CA GLU A 67 -8.92 -4.39 9.13
C GLU A 67 -8.09 -4.59 7.86
N LEU A 68 -7.34 -5.69 7.77
CA LEU A 68 -6.56 -6.02 6.58
C LEU A 68 -7.43 -6.27 5.34
N GLN A 69 -8.55 -6.97 5.50
CA GLN A 69 -9.52 -7.16 4.43
C GLN A 69 -10.16 -5.84 4.01
N TYR A 70 -10.43 -4.95 4.96
CA TYR A 70 -10.96 -3.63 4.67
C TYR A 70 -9.94 -2.75 3.94
N LEU A 71 -8.66 -2.75 4.34
CA LEU A 71 -7.58 -2.07 3.63
C LEU A 71 -7.48 -2.57 2.18
N ARG A 72 -7.44 -3.90 1.98
CA ARG A 72 -7.39 -4.48 0.63
C ARG A 72 -8.57 -4.00 -0.22
N ALA A 73 -9.78 -4.00 0.34
CA ALA A 73 -10.96 -3.55 -0.37
C ALA A 73 -10.88 -2.06 -0.75
N LEU A 74 -10.42 -1.19 0.15
CA LEU A 74 -10.21 0.23 -0.14
C LEU A 74 -9.20 0.42 -1.28
N LEU A 75 -8.04 -0.23 -1.19
CA LEU A 75 -6.99 -0.15 -2.22
C LEU A 75 -7.52 -0.63 -3.57
N THR A 76 -8.25 -1.75 -3.61
CA THR A 76 -8.86 -2.26 -4.84
C THR A 76 -9.92 -1.30 -5.39
N THR A 77 -10.81 -0.77 -4.55
CA THR A 77 -11.83 0.19 -4.99
C THR A 77 -11.20 1.43 -5.62
N ILE A 78 -10.16 1.97 -5.00
CA ILE A 78 -9.46 3.16 -5.51
C ILE A 78 -8.69 2.86 -6.80
N ALA A 79 -7.96 1.74 -6.84
CA ALA A 79 -7.15 1.33 -7.99
C ALA A 79 -7.97 1.08 -9.26
N LEU A 80 -9.21 0.64 -9.10
CA LEU A 80 -10.12 0.29 -10.20
C LEU A 80 -11.04 1.44 -10.62
N LEU A 81 -10.85 2.65 -10.08
CA LEU A 81 -11.59 3.81 -10.56
C LEU A 81 -11.26 4.06 -12.04
N PRO A 82 -12.27 4.17 -12.92
CA PRO A 82 -12.04 4.53 -14.30
C PRO A 82 -11.50 5.96 -14.37
N ASP A 83 -10.63 6.22 -15.35
CA ASP A 83 -10.16 7.56 -15.72
C ASP A 83 -9.45 8.34 -14.59
N ALA A 84 -8.84 7.64 -13.63
CA ALA A 84 -7.97 8.24 -12.63
C ALA A 84 -6.77 8.93 -13.33
N PRO A 85 -6.62 10.27 -13.24
CA PRO A 85 -5.48 10.98 -13.83
C PRO A 85 -4.17 10.43 -13.28
N ASP A 86 -3.23 10.09 -14.16
CA ASP A 86 -1.93 9.49 -13.79
C ASP A 86 -2.04 8.26 -12.85
N GLY A 87 -3.16 7.55 -12.89
CA GLY A 87 -3.44 6.40 -12.03
C GLY A 87 -3.72 6.77 -10.56
N GLU A 88 -3.96 8.04 -10.27
CA GLU A 88 -4.27 8.57 -8.94
C GLU A 88 -5.78 8.56 -8.68
N GLY A 89 -6.29 7.40 -8.27
CA GLY A 89 -7.67 7.29 -7.84
C GLY A 89 -7.88 7.96 -6.48
N PHE A 90 -9.01 8.65 -6.32
CA PHE A 90 -9.49 9.13 -5.02
C PHE A 90 -10.98 8.85 -4.89
N ILE A 91 -11.40 8.43 -3.70
CA ILE A 91 -12.82 8.31 -3.31
C ILE A 91 -13.13 9.26 -2.17
N ARG A 92 -14.40 9.64 -2.01
CA ARG A 92 -14.82 10.40 -0.82
C ARG A 92 -14.72 9.54 0.44
N GLU A 93 -14.45 10.16 1.57
CA GLU A 93 -14.41 9.46 2.88
C GLU A 93 -15.74 8.75 3.18
N THR A 94 -16.87 9.36 2.80
CA THR A 94 -18.19 8.73 2.90
C THR A 94 -18.31 7.48 2.01
N GLU A 95 -17.68 7.45 0.84
CA GLU A 95 -17.62 6.28 -0.02
C GLU A 95 -16.71 5.22 0.59
N ALA A 96 -15.54 5.62 1.12
CA ALA A 96 -14.61 4.74 1.81
C ALA A 96 -15.29 3.99 2.97
N LEU A 97 -16.05 4.67 3.83
CA LEU A 97 -16.81 4.08 4.93
C LEU A 97 -17.85 3.04 4.46
N ASN A 98 -18.35 3.19 3.24
CA ASN A 98 -19.32 2.26 2.63
C ASN A 98 -18.66 1.09 1.89
N VAL A 99 -17.35 1.11 1.64
CA VAL A 99 -16.62 -0.01 1.02
C VAL A 99 -16.80 -1.28 1.85
N ARG A 100 -17.16 -2.36 1.18
CA ARG A 100 -17.34 -3.68 1.78
C ARG A 100 -16.15 -4.56 1.42
N ALA A 101 -15.51 -5.13 2.42
CA ALA A 101 -14.55 -6.19 2.20
C ALA A 101 -15.23 -7.36 1.49
N VAL A 102 -14.74 -7.69 0.29
CA VAL A 102 -15.16 -8.93 -0.38
C VAL A 102 -14.56 -10.07 0.45
N GLN A 103 -15.41 -10.95 0.98
CA GLN A 103 -14.95 -12.20 1.58
C GLN A 103 -14.42 -13.08 0.44
N SER A 104 -13.18 -12.87 0.01
CA SER A 104 -12.54 -13.77 -0.93
C SER A 104 -12.30 -15.10 -0.23
N ALA A 105 -13.07 -16.12 -0.62
CA ALA A 105 -12.69 -17.50 -0.42
C ALA A 105 -11.31 -17.75 -1.05
N PRO A 106 -10.45 -18.59 -0.44
CA PRO A 106 -9.13 -18.85 -1.01
C PRO A 106 -9.28 -19.70 -2.29
N SER A 107 -9.03 -19.10 -3.45
CA SER A 107 -8.56 -19.83 -4.64
C SER A 107 -7.03 -19.77 -4.60
N SER A 108 -6.27 -20.84 -4.37
CA SER A 108 -6.25 -22.05 -5.19
C SER A 108 -5.57 -23.21 -4.44
N GLN A 109 -6.35 -24.20 -3.98
CA GLN A 109 -5.98 -25.63 -3.94
C GLN A 109 -7.18 -26.47 -3.47
N PRO A 110 -7.50 -27.60 -4.13
CA PRO A 110 -8.50 -28.52 -3.63
C PRO A 110 -7.82 -29.42 -2.59
N SER A 111 -7.84 -28.99 -1.33
CA SER A 111 -7.68 -29.90 -0.20
C SER A 111 -8.75 -29.55 0.82
N ALA A 112 -9.68 -30.49 0.94
CA ALA A 112 -10.84 -30.41 1.79
C ALA A 112 -10.45 -30.16 3.26
N SER A 113 -11.39 -29.52 3.97
CA SER A 113 -11.50 -29.51 5.43
C SER A 113 -10.73 -28.42 6.19
N GLN A 114 -11.14 -27.17 5.98
CA GLN A 114 -11.41 -26.21 7.06
C GLN A 114 -12.09 -24.98 6.42
N ALA A 115 -13.42 -24.93 6.49
CA ALA A 115 -14.13 -23.68 6.21
C ALA A 115 -13.69 -22.67 7.27
N ALA A 116 -12.81 -21.74 6.90
CA ALA A 116 -12.41 -20.65 7.77
C ALA A 116 -13.67 -19.94 8.26
N ALA A 117 -13.80 -19.77 9.58
CA ALA A 117 -14.94 -19.07 10.15
C ALA A 117 -15.07 -17.67 9.51
N PRO A 118 -16.30 -17.21 9.19
CA PRO A 118 -16.49 -15.91 8.57
C PRO A 118 -15.89 -14.82 9.46
N VAL A 119 -15.00 -14.02 8.89
CA VAL A 119 -14.40 -12.88 9.58
C VAL A 119 -15.51 -11.83 9.78
N PRO A 120 -15.77 -11.37 11.02
CA PRO A 120 -16.80 -10.38 11.27
C PRO A 120 -16.45 -9.05 10.59
N ALA A 121 -17.43 -8.46 9.90
CA ALA A 121 -17.26 -7.16 9.27
C ALA A 121 -17.09 -6.06 10.33
N LEU A 122 -16.29 -5.05 10.01
CA LEU A 122 -16.13 -3.87 10.84
C LEU A 122 -17.44 -3.07 10.90
N SER A 123 -17.81 -2.59 12.09
CA SER A 123 -18.87 -1.59 12.27
C SER A 123 -18.46 -0.24 11.70
N LEU A 124 -19.41 0.68 11.53
CA LEU A 124 -19.11 2.03 11.01
C LEU A 124 -18.07 2.77 11.86
N GLY A 125 -18.23 2.78 13.19
CA GLY A 125 -17.26 3.44 14.08
C GLY A 125 -15.88 2.76 14.08
N GLN A 126 -15.83 1.44 13.87
CA GLN A 126 -14.55 0.75 13.66
C GLN A 126 -13.90 1.15 12.33
N LYS A 127 -14.69 1.31 11.26
CA LYS A 127 -14.18 1.79 9.97
C LYS A 127 -13.64 3.21 10.06
N GLU A 128 -14.32 4.12 10.75
CA GLU A 128 -13.82 5.49 10.97
C GLU A 128 -12.46 5.47 11.70
N THR A 129 -12.38 4.70 12.78
CA THR A 129 -11.16 4.57 13.59
C THR A 129 -9.99 4.01 12.78
N VAL A 130 -10.23 2.92 12.04
CA VAL A 130 -9.17 2.28 11.26
C VAL A 130 -8.80 3.10 10.02
N LEU A 131 -9.75 3.80 9.41
CA LEU A 131 -9.47 4.68 8.27
C LEU A 131 -8.50 5.79 8.67
N LYS A 132 -8.72 6.42 9.83
CA LYS A 132 -7.76 7.37 10.40
C LYS A 132 -6.39 6.72 10.63
N LYS A 133 -6.35 5.54 11.23
CA LYS A 133 -5.10 4.80 11.45
C LYS A 133 -4.37 4.48 10.14
N PHE A 134 -5.08 4.14 9.07
CA PHE A 134 -4.47 3.91 7.76
C PHE A 134 -3.86 5.17 7.17
N LYS A 135 -4.49 6.34 7.34
CA LYS A 135 -3.90 7.64 6.95
C LYS A 135 -2.66 7.96 7.80
N ASP A 136 -2.77 7.82 9.12
CA ASP A 136 -1.67 8.10 10.06
C ASP A 136 -0.43 7.22 9.79
N GLU A 137 -0.65 5.97 9.36
CA GLU A 137 0.41 5.02 9.00
C GLU A 137 0.78 5.04 7.51
N MET A 138 0.28 6.01 6.73
CA MET A 138 0.55 6.24 5.30
C MET A 138 0.14 5.09 4.35
N TRP A 139 -0.74 4.20 4.79
CA TRP A 139 -1.38 3.20 3.92
C TRP A 139 -2.37 3.85 2.96
N LEU A 140 -3.05 4.89 3.43
CA LEU A 140 -3.91 5.76 2.66
C LEU A 140 -3.38 7.19 2.75
N VAL A 141 -3.80 8.04 1.83
CA VAL A 141 -3.47 9.47 1.83
C VAL A 141 -4.76 10.29 1.72
N GLU A 142 -4.73 11.47 2.30
CA GLU A 142 -5.69 12.54 2.06
C GLU A 142 -4.91 13.68 1.38
N PRO A 143 -5.23 14.03 0.12
CA PRO A 143 -4.49 15.06 -0.60
C PRO A 143 -4.65 16.42 0.09
N GLN A 144 -3.56 17.20 0.14
CA GLN A 144 -3.53 18.47 0.90
C GLN A 144 -4.58 19.49 0.44
N ASP A 145 -4.92 19.47 -0.85
CA ASP A 145 -5.79 20.45 -1.47
C ASP A 145 -7.28 20.04 -1.49
N ASP A 146 -7.64 18.84 -1.03
CA ASP A 146 -9.02 18.32 -1.10
C ASP A 146 -9.37 17.46 0.12
N GLU A 147 -9.82 18.14 1.18
CA GLU A 147 -10.27 17.49 2.42
C GLU A 147 -11.46 16.55 2.17
N GLY A 148 -11.44 15.39 2.82
CA GLY A 148 -12.46 14.35 2.70
C GLY A 148 -12.27 13.43 1.49
N LEU A 149 -11.15 13.54 0.76
CA LEU A 149 -10.73 12.53 -0.21
C LEU A 149 -9.79 11.49 0.41
N VAL A 150 -9.86 10.27 -0.12
CA VAL A 150 -9.05 9.13 0.29
C VAL A 150 -8.43 8.51 -0.95
N GLY A 151 -7.10 8.51 -1.00
CA GLY A 151 -6.29 7.89 -2.04
C GLY A 151 -5.38 6.78 -1.49
N ILE A 152 -4.65 6.12 -2.40
CA ILE A 152 -3.64 5.12 -2.03
C ILE A 152 -2.41 5.84 -1.46
N GLY A 153 -2.00 5.46 -0.25
CA GLY A 153 -0.83 6.05 0.40
C GLY A 153 0.48 5.46 -0.10
N VAL A 154 1.56 6.23 0.05
CA VAL A 154 2.91 5.86 -0.42
C VAL A 154 3.40 4.54 0.16
N ARG A 155 3.01 4.20 1.40
CA ARG A 155 3.40 2.94 2.03
C ARG A 155 2.78 1.73 1.33
N SER A 156 1.56 1.85 0.84
CA SER A 156 0.90 0.81 0.05
C SER A 156 1.65 0.54 -1.25
N PHE A 157 2.10 1.59 -1.93
CA PHE A 157 2.94 1.44 -3.13
C PHE A 157 4.28 0.76 -2.84
N LEU A 158 4.94 1.11 -1.73
CA LEU A 158 6.20 0.49 -1.33
C LEU A 158 6.03 -0.99 -0.95
N GLU A 159 5.10 -1.28 -0.05
CA GLU A 159 4.98 -2.60 0.59
C GLU A 159 4.09 -3.59 -0.19
N LEU A 160 3.10 -3.09 -0.93
CA LEU A 160 2.05 -3.88 -1.60
C LEU A 160 2.06 -3.76 -3.12
N HIS A 161 3.17 -3.34 -3.74
CA HIS A 161 3.27 -3.19 -5.19
C HIS A 161 2.82 -4.43 -5.99
N GLU A 162 3.18 -5.65 -5.57
CA GLU A 162 2.83 -6.91 -6.23
C GLU A 162 1.31 -7.10 -6.23
N LEU A 163 0.68 -6.88 -5.07
CA LEU A 163 -0.76 -6.90 -4.91
C LEU A 163 -1.43 -5.88 -5.83
N LEU A 164 -0.90 -4.65 -5.85
CA LEU A 164 -1.44 -3.53 -6.63
C LEU A 164 -1.34 -3.78 -8.14
N LEU A 165 -0.17 -4.20 -8.63
CA LEU A 165 0.06 -4.50 -10.05
C LEU A 165 -0.65 -5.78 -10.52
N GLY A 166 -0.95 -6.69 -9.59
CA GLY A 166 -1.74 -7.90 -9.82
C GLY A 166 -3.25 -7.69 -9.90
N LEU A 167 -3.74 -6.47 -9.62
CA LEU A 167 -5.15 -6.12 -9.86
C LEU A 167 -5.43 -6.01 -11.36
N ASP A 168 -6.70 -6.16 -11.73
CA ASP A 168 -7.20 -5.92 -13.09
C ASP A 168 -7.32 -4.41 -13.37
N LEU A 169 -6.18 -3.72 -13.31
CA LEU A 169 -6.08 -2.27 -13.41
C LEU A 169 -6.54 -1.76 -14.78
N PRO A 170 -7.23 -0.61 -14.84
CA PRO A 170 -7.41 0.12 -16.08
C PRO A 170 -6.06 0.40 -16.76
N ASP A 171 -6.00 0.36 -18.10
CA ASP A 171 -4.76 0.51 -18.87
C ASP A 171 -3.98 1.78 -18.52
N GLY A 172 -4.68 2.90 -18.33
CA GLY A 172 -4.09 4.17 -17.92
C GLY A 172 -3.42 4.10 -16.54
N THR A 173 -4.10 3.48 -15.57
CA THR A 173 -3.59 3.26 -14.21
C THR A 173 -2.36 2.36 -14.23
N ARG A 174 -2.42 1.23 -14.94
CA ARG A 174 -1.28 0.31 -15.08
C ARG A 174 -0.06 1.02 -15.68
N ALA A 175 -0.26 1.70 -16.81
CA ALA A 175 0.81 2.40 -17.51
C ALA A 175 1.43 3.55 -16.68
N ALA A 176 0.64 4.18 -15.81
CA ALA A 176 1.17 5.18 -14.88
C ALA A 176 2.03 4.52 -13.80
N TRP A 177 1.52 3.49 -13.14
CA TRP A 177 2.17 2.83 -12.01
C TRP A 177 3.48 2.12 -12.38
N GLU A 178 3.53 1.47 -13.55
CA GLU A 178 4.75 0.83 -14.04
C GLU A 178 5.92 1.79 -14.28
N LYS A 179 5.68 3.10 -14.35
CA LYS A 179 6.75 4.11 -14.50
C LYS A 179 7.46 4.42 -13.18
N PHE A 180 6.80 4.19 -12.04
CA PHE A 180 7.31 4.65 -10.73
C PHE A 180 7.34 3.57 -9.63
N LEU A 181 6.77 2.39 -9.86
CA LEU A 181 6.87 1.19 -9.00
C LEU A 181 7.96 0.22 -9.50
#